data_AF-A0A0R3QIP4-F1
#
_entry.id   AF-A0A0R3QIP4-F1
#
_cell.length_a   1.000
_cell.length_b   1.000
_cell.length_c   1.000
_cell.angle_alpha   90.00
_cell.angle_beta   90.00
_cell.angle_gamma   90.00
#
_symmetry.space_group_name_H-M   'P 1'
#
loop_
_entity.id
_entity.type
_entity.pdbx_description
1 polymer ?
#
loop_
_entity_poly.entity_id
_entity_poly.type
_entity_poly.pdbx_seq_one_letter_code
_entity_poly.pdbx_strand_id
1 'polypeptide(L)'
;MHTTSFPPNIMLQILRRIGQGGYGLVFQVVNMQNPVQMAAMKTEPVGMLNDDQILKMEVHVLKKLDKSKHACKIYAAGKVIMINQIIL
;
A
#
# COMPACT_ATOMS: atom_id res chain seq x y z
N MET A 1 -9.01 7.62 14.48
CA MET A 1 -8.61 7.78 13.07
C MET A 1 -7.14 7.40 12.97
N HIS A 2 -6.78 6.36 12.21
CA HIS A 2 -5.38 5.93 12.09
C HIS A 2 -4.73 6.66 10.91
N THR A 3 -3.70 7.46 11.19
CA THR A 3 -2.85 8.13 10.20
C THR A 3 -1.57 7.33 10.01
N THR A 4 -1.14 7.16 8.76
CA THR A 4 0.15 6.53 8.44
C THR A 4 1.01 7.53 7.68
N SER A 5 2.19 7.84 8.20
CA SER A 5 3.20 8.65 7.51
C SER A 5 4.14 7.74 6.71
N PHE A 6 4.32 8.06 5.43
CA PHE A 6 5.33 7.44 4.58
C PHE A 6 6.39 8.47 4.20
N PRO A 7 7.69 8.15 4.27
CA PRO A 7 8.71 9.01 3.68
C PRO A 7 8.57 9.00 2.16
N PRO A 8 8.56 10.17 1.47
CA PRO A 8 8.66 11.54 1.99
C PRO A 8 7.30 12.09 2.46
N ASN A 9 7.11 12.32 3.77
CA ASN A 9 5.98 13.02 4.42
C ASN A 9 4.57 12.92 3.76
N ILE A 10 4.19 11.78 3.18
CA ILE A 10 2.83 11.58 2.68
C ILE A 10 1.95 11.23 3.87
N MET A 11 1.08 12.17 4.24
CA MET A 11 0.10 11.97 5.31
C MET A 11 -1.16 11.34 4.72
N LEU A 12 -1.30 10.02 4.90
CA LEU A 12 -2.46 9.28 4.41
C LEU A 12 -3.47 9.04 5.53
N GLN A 13 -4.74 9.27 5.23
CA GLN A 13 -5.87 8.89 6.08
C GLN A 13 -6.56 7.65 5.50
N ILE A 14 -6.75 6.62 6.31
CA ILE A 14 -7.56 5.46 5.97
C ILE A 14 -9.04 5.85 6.04
N LEU A 15 -9.77 5.67 4.93
CA LEU A 15 -11.19 5.96 4.85
C LEU A 15 -12.04 4.73 5.16
N ARG A 16 -11.82 3.64 4.40
CA ARG A 16 -12.57 2.38 4.54
C ARG A 16 -11.78 1.21 4.00
N ARG A 17 -12.13 0.01 4.43
CA ARG A 17 -11.68 -1.23 3.78
C ARG A 17 -12.44 -1.42 2.47
N ILE A 18 -11.70 -1.74 1.39
CA ILE A 18 -12.26 -1.97 0.05
C ILE A 18 -11.96 -3.38 -0.48
N GLY A 19 -11.06 -4.13 0.17
CA GLY A 19 -10.77 -5.50 -0.22
C GLY A 19 -10.13 -6.31 0.90
N GLN A 20 -10.26 -7.63 0.81
CA GLN A 20 -9.62 -8.61 1.67
C GLN A 20 -9.35 -9.86 0.84
N GLY A 21 -8.15 -10.42 0.97
CA GLY A 21 -7.78 -11.70 0.38
C GLY A 21 -6.91 -12.50 1.35
N GLY A 22 -6.50 -13.71 0.93
CA GLY A 22 -5.65 -14.58 1.76
C GLY A 22 -4.29 -13.97 2.13
N TYR A 23 -3.81 -13.03 1.32
CA TYR A 23 -2.49 -12.41 1.48
C TYR A 23 -2.53 -11.02 2.11
N GLY A 24 -3.70 -10.48 2.44
CA GLY A 24 -3.76 -9.17 3.09
C GLY A 24 -5.09 -8.43 2.96
N LEU A 25 -5.06 -7.18 3.43
CA LEU A 25 -6.19 -6.27 3.40
C LEU A 25 -5.89 -5.10 2.46
N VAL A 26 -6.95 -4.56 1.85
CA VAL A 26 -6.86 -3.38 0.99
C VAL A 26 -7.79 -2.29 1.53
N PHE A 27 -7.23 -1.10 1.71
CA PHE A 27 -7.92 0.07 2.22
C PHE A 27 -7.92 1.18 1.18
N GLN A 28 -9.02 1.92 1.10
CA GLN A 28 -9.05 3.20 0.43
C GLN A 28 -8.42 4.24 1.35
N VAL A 29 -7.44 4.97 0.84
CA VAL A 29 -6.75 6.04 1.55
C VAL A 29 -6.84 7.35 0.76
N VAL A 30 -6.71 8.46 1.47
CA VAL A 30 -6.66 9.80 0.88
C VAL A 30 -5.43 10.54 1.38
N ASN A 31 -4.80 11.30 0.49
CA ASN A 31 -3.74 12.22 0.88
C ASN A 31 -4.36 13.43 1.61
N MET A 32 -4.01 13.64 2.87
CA MET A 32 -4.55 14.75 3.67
C MET A 32 -4.09 16.12 3.17
N GLN A 33 -2.97 16.20 2.45
CA GLN A 33 -2.50 17.44 1.82
C GLN A 33 -3.19 17.70 0.47
N ASN A 34 -3.70 16.66 -0.19
CA ASN A 34 -4.46 16.77 -1.43
C ASN A 34 -5.64 15.76 -1.43
N PRO A 35 -6.80 16.14 -0.87
CA PRO A 35 -7.92 15.23 -0.67
C PRO A 35 -8.56 14.69 -1.95
N VAL A 36 -8.27 15.30 -3.11
CA VAL A 36 -8.71 14.82 -4.43
C VAL A 36 -7.93 13.57 -4.84
N GLN A 37 -6.74 13.36 -4.28
CA GLN A 37 -5.90 12.21 -4.56
C GLN A 37 -6.24 11.05 -3.63
N MET A 38 -7.10 10.16 -4.15
CA MET A 38 -7.38 8.86 -3.55
C MET A 38 -6.37 7.82 -4.02
N ALA A 39 -6.05 6.86 -3.16
CA ALA A 39 -5.15 5.75 -3.44
C ALA A 39 -5.65 4.47 -2.75
N ALA A 40 -5.04 3.34 -3.10
CA ALA A 40 -5.27 2.06 -2.45
C ALA A 40 -4.04 1.67 -1.61
N MET A 41 -4.25 1.38 -0.34
CA MET A 41 -3.22 0.82 0.53
C MET A 41 -3.45 -0.67 0.73
N LYS A 42 -2.54 -1.50 0.24
CA LYS A 42 -2.53 -2.94 0.54
C LYS A 42 -1.55 -3.20 1.69
N THR A 43 -1.98 -4.00 2.67
CA THR A 43 -1.21 -4.33 3.88
C THR A 43 -1.12 -5.84 4.09
N GLU A 44 0.06 -6.34 4.46
CA GLU A 44 0.30 -7.74 4.80
C GLU A 44 1.02 -7.82 6.16
N PRO A 45 0.57 -8.68 7.11
CA PRO A 45 1.26 -8.87 8.38
C PRO A 45 2.58 -9.62 8.16
N VAL A 46 3.64 -9.17 8.84
CA VAL A 46 4.97 -9.77 8.81
C VAL A 46 5.00 -11.00 9.71
N GLY A 47 5.53 -12.12 9.23
CA GLY A 47 5.79 -13.33 10.02
C GLY A 47 4.56 -14.21 10.28
N MET A 48 3.39 -13.80 9.79
CA MET A 48 2.13 -14.55 9.93
C MET A 48 1.85 -15.44 8.72
N LEU A 49 2.49 -15.18 7.58
CA LEU A 49 2.37 -15.98 6.37
C LEU A 49 3.74 -16.60 6.10
N ASN A 50 3.78 -17.91 5.86
CA ASN A 50 5.04 -18.60 5.54
C ASN A 50 5.73 -18.02 4.29
N ASP A 51 4.98 -17.30 3.45
CA ASP A 51 5.41 -16.60 2.24
C ASP A 51 5.51 -15.07 2.43
N ASP A 52 6.28 -14.63 3.44
CA ASP A 52 6.52 -13.22 3.84
C ASP A 52 7.10 -12.27 2.74
N GLN A 53 7.18 -12.74 1.49
CA GLN A 53 7.79 -12.02 0.37
C GLN A 53 6.80 -11.63 -0.73
N ILE A 54 5.50 -11.92 -0.61
CA ILE A 54 4.53 -11.63 -1.67
C ILE A 54 4.41 -10.13 -1.92
N LEU A 55 4.22 -9.28 -0.89
CA LEU A 55 4.21 -7.83 -1.12
C LEU A 55 5.52 -7.31 -1.72
N LYS A 56 6.67 -7.90 -1.36
CA LYS A 56 7.97 -7.52 -1.94
C LYS A 56 8.04 -7.87 -3.44
N MET A 57 7.51 -9.04 -3.81
CA MET A 57 7.40 -9.46 -5.21
C MET A 57 6.46 -8.55 -5.99
N GLU A 58 5.29 -8.20 -5.43
CA GLU A 58 4.36 -7.24 -6.05
C GLU A 58 5.02 -5.88 -6.29
N VAL A 59 5.72 -5.34 -5.29
CA VAL A 59 6.50 -4.10 -5.42
C VAL A 59 7.51 -4.21 -6.56
N HIS A 60 8.24 -5.32 -6.64
CA HIS A 60 9.26 -5.54 -7.68
C HIS A 60 8.66 -5.60 -9.08
N VAL A 61 7.55 -6.32 -9.26
CA VAL A 61 6.86 -6.44 -10.55
C VAL A 61 6.30 -5.09 -10.98
N LEU A 62 5.58 -4.39 -10.09
CA LEU A 62 4.96 -3.11 -10.40
C LEU A 62 5.99 -2.02 -10.68
N LYS A 63 7.15 -2.01 -10.01
CA LYS A 63 8.28 -1.11 -10.36
C LYS A 63 8.78 -1.32 -11.79
N LYS A 64 8.78 -2.57 -12.29
CA LYS A 64 9.14 -2.86 -13.69
C LYS A 64 8.05 -2.42 -14.67
N LEU A 65 6.81 -2.30 -14.21
CA LEU A 65 5.65 -1.89 -15.00
C LEU A 65 5.33 -0.39 -14.89
N ASP A 66 6.19 0.43 -14.27
CA ASP A 66 5.93 1.86 -14.02
C ASP A 66 5.63 2.69 -15.29
N LYS A 67 6.13 2.24 -16.45
CA LYS A 67 5.87 2.86 -17.76
C LYS A 67 4.57 2.38 -18.42
N SER A 68 3.93 1.35 -17.90
CA SER A 68 2.69 0.81 -18.44
C SER A 68 1.51 1.71 -18.09
N LYS A 69 0.63 1.95 -19.07
CA LYS A 69 -0.65 2.65 -18.84
C LYS A 69 -1.74 1.75 -18.25
N HIS A 70 -1.51 0.43 -18.25
CA HIS A 70 -2.49 -0.58 -17.85
C HIS A 70 -2.16 -1.22 -16.49
N ALA A 71 -1.07 -0.80 -15.84
CA ALA A 71 -0.70 -1.24 -14.51
C ALA A 71 -0.82 -0.09 -13.52
N CYS A 72 -1.13 -0.40 -12.26
CA CYS A 72 -1.12 0.59 -11.18
C CYS A 72 0.30 1.12 -10.96
N LYS A 73 0.40 2.41 -10.61
CA LYS A 73 1.68 3.01 -10.21
C LYS A 73 1.87 2.85 -8.73
N ILE A 74 3.11 2.69 -8.30
CA ILE A 74 3.43 2.69 -6.87
C ILE A 74 3.74 4.12 -6.45
N TYR A 75 2.96 4.63 -5.50
CA TYR A 75 3.26 5.91 -4.86
C TYR A 75 4.27 5.74 -3.72
N ALA A 76 4.11 4.69 -2.91
CA ALA A 76 5.00 4.38 -1.80
C ALA A 76 4.95 2.89 -1.46
N ALA A 77 6.02 2.38 -0.86
CA ALA A 77 6.04 1.05 -0.26
C ALA A 77 6.93 1.09 0.98
N GLY A 78 6.58 0.34 2.02
CA GLY A 78 7.33 0.35 3.26
C GLY A 78 6.85 -0.69 4.26
N LYS A 79 7.45 -0.65 5.44
CA LYS A 79 7.07 -1.48 6.59
C LYS A 79 6.86 -0.56 7.79
N VAL A 80 5.74 -0.74 8.49
CA VAL A 80 5.45 -0.07 9.75
C VAL A 80 5.21 -1.13 10.81
N ILE A 81 6.07 -1.15 11.84
CA ILE A 81 6.07 -2.15 12.91
C ILE A 81 6.17 -3.57 12.33
N MET A 82 5.06 -4.31 12.27
CA MET A 82 4.94 -5.68 11.76
C MET A 82 3.97 -5.77 10.57
N ILE A 83 3.79 -4.68 9.84
CA ILE A 83 2.91 -4.63 8.67
C ILE A 83 3.72 -4.12 7.47
N ASN A 84 3.82 -4.94 6.43
CA ASN A 84 4.27 -4.51 5.12
C ASN A 84 3.12 -3.78 4.43
N GLN A 85 3.41 -2.70 3.71
CA GLN A 85 2.40 -1.87 3.05
C GLN A 85 2.89 -1.32 1.70
N ILE A 86 1.99 -1.26 0.74
CA ILE A 86 2.18 -0.66 -0.59
C ILE A 86 1.00 0.28 -0.88
N ILE A 87 1.30 1.44 -1.44
CA ILE A 87 0.34 2.45 -1.87
C ILE A 87 0.33 2.49 -3.40
N LEU A 88 -0.84 2.24 -3.96
CA LEU A 88 -1.15 2.17 -5.39
C LEU A 88 -2.13 3.24 -5.83
#